data_AF-A0A4C1ZBF2-F1
#
_entry.id   AF-A0A4C1ZBF2-F1
#
_cell.length_a   1.000
_cell.length_b   1.000
_cell.length_c   1.000
_cell.angle_alpha   90.00
_cell.angle_beta   90.00
_cell.angle_gamma   90.00
#
_symmetry.space_group_name_H-M   'P 1'
#
loop_
_entity.id
_entity.type
_entity.pdbx_description
1 polymer ?
#
loop_
_entity_poly.entity_id
_entity_poly.type
_entity_poly.pdbx_seq_one_letter_code
_entity_poly.pdbx_strand_id
1 'polypeptide(L)' 'MEAFLEDLNNVLSSGDVPNIYENEDLDKIYQSIRHIAMQLSLPPTKTNLLSLYQRRVRSNLHVVVVMSPIGE' A
#
# COMPACT_ATOMS: atom_id res chain seq x y z
N MET A 1 17.71 -5.20 -11.78
CA MET A 1 17.95 -4.37 -10.58
C MET A 1 17.12 -3.08 -10.63
N GLU A 2 16.99 -2.45 -11.79
CA GLU A 2 16.14 -1.27 -12.00
C GLU A 2 14.66 -1.51 -11.65
N ALA A 3 14.08 -2.67 -12.02
CA ALA A 3 12.69 -3.00 -11.66
C ALA A 3 12.43 -2.95 -10.14
N PHE A 4 13.40 -3.36 -9.31
CA PHE A 4 13.27 -3.31 -7.85
C PHE A 4 13.28 -1.88 -7.31
N LEU A 5 14.11 -1.00 -7.90
CA LEU A 5 14.16 0.42 -7.54
C LEU A 5 12.91 1.17 -8.03
N GLU A 6 12.36 0.78 -9.18
CA GLU A 6 11.12 1.34 -9.71
C GLU A 6 9.90 0.89 -8.88
N ASP A 7 9.83 -0.38 -8.48
CA ASP A 7 8.82 -0.89 -7.55
C ASP A 7 8.92 -0.16 -6.19
N LEU A 8 10.14 0.04 -5.67
CA LEU A 8 10.38 0.82 -4.46
C LEU A 8 9.92 2.27 -4.61
N ASN A 9 10.22 2.90 -5.75
CA ASN A 9 9.80 4.26 -6.02
C ASN A 9 8.26 4.37 -6.12
N ASN A 10 7.60 3.35 -6.67
CA ASN A 10 6.14 3.26 -6.72
C ASN A 10 5.53 3.04 -5.32
N VAL A 11 6.12 2.18 -4.48
CA VAL A 11 5.73 2.04 -3.07
C VAL A 11 5.86 3.37 -2.33
N LEU A 12 6.99 4.08 -2.52
CA LEU A 12 7.31 5.31 -1.78
C LEU A 12 6.51 6.52 -2.27
N SER A 13 6.30 6.64 -3.58
CA SER A 13 5.59 7.77 -4.19
C SER A 13 4.07 7.62 -4.09
N SER A 14 3.56 6.44 -4.44
CA SER A 14 2.13 6.17 -4.62
C SER A 14 1.51 5.49 -3.41
N GLY A 15 2.30 4.81 -2.58
CA GLY A 15 1.77 3.96 -1.50
C GLY A 15 1.05 2.71 -2.01
N ASP A 16 1.19 2.41 -3.31
CA ASP A 16 0.52 1.33 -4.01
C ASP A 16 1.44 0.87 -5.14
N VAL A 17 1.77 -0.43 -5.15
CA VAL A 17 2.38 -1.05 -6.33
C VAL A 17 1.21 -1.59 -7.16
N PRO A 18 1.17 -1.34 -8.47
CA PRO A 18 0.16 -1.97 -9.30
C PRO A 18 0.33 -3.50 -9.25
N ASN A 19 -0.78 -4.23 -9.04
CA ASN A 19 -0.85 -5.69 -9.18
C ASN A 19 -0.10 -6.54 -8.11
N ILE A 20 0.18 -5.99 -6.92
CA ILE A 20 0.76 -6.76 -5.78
C ILE A 20 -0.25 -7.63 -5.03
N TYR A 21 -1.54 -7.32 -5.12
CA TYR A 21 -2.57 -8.06 -4.42
C TYR A 21 -3.41 -8.89 -5.38
N GLU A 22 -3.55 -10.18 -5.09
CA GLU A 22 -4.54 -11.01 -5.76
C GLU A 22 -5.95 -10.65 -5.28
N ASN A 23 -6.97 -11.01 -6.07
CA ASN A 23 -8.37 -10.70 -5.72
C ASN A 23 -8.79 -11.28 -4.36
N GLU A 24 -8.25 -12.43 -3.96
CA GLU A 24 -8.53 -13.05 -2.67
C GLU A 24 -7.93 -12.26 -1.49
N ASP A 25 -6.73 -11.71 -1.68
CA ASP A 25 -6.08 -10.88 -0.65
C ASP A 25 -6.77 -9.52 -0.51
N LEU A 26 -7.20 -8.93 -1.63
CA LEU A 26 -8.01 -7.72 -1.62
C LEU A 26 -9.31 -7.93 -0.83
N ASP A 27 -9.99 -9.07 -1.00
CA ASP A 27 -11.23 -9.35 -0.26
C ASP A 27 -10.97 -9.45 1.26
N LYS A 28 -9.89 -10.12 1.67
CA LYS A 28 -9.46 -10.18 3.08
C LYS A 28 -9.12 -8.79 3.63
N ILE A 29 -8.42 -7.96 2.86
CA ILE A 29 -8.07 -6.58 3.24
C ILE A 29 -9.34 -5.76 3.40
N TYR A 30 -10.28 -5.84 2.46
CA TYR A 30 -11.55 -5.13 2.54
C TYR A 30 -12.36 -5.56 3.75
N GLN A 31 -12.43 -6.86 4.07
CA GLN A 31 -13.11 -7.33 5.28
C GLN A 31 -12.50 -6.77 6.56
N SER A 32 -11.17 -6.73 6.66
CA SER A 32 -10.46 -6.16 7.82
C SER A 32 -10.65 -4.65 7.93
N ILE A 33 -10.53 -3.92 6.83
CA ILE A 33 -10.67 -2.45 6.79
C ILE A 33 -12.13 -2.02 6.94
N ARG A 34 -13.11 -2.84 6.54
CA ARG A 34 -14.54 -2.52 6.66
C ARG A 34 -14.96 -2.25 8.10
N HIS A 35 -14.42 -3.01 9.06
CA HIS A 35 -14.66 -2.77 10.48
C HIS A 35 -14.16 -1.37 10.91
N ILE A 36 -12.98 -0.99 10.42
CA ILE A 36 -12.36 0.30 10.71
C ILE A 36 -13.12 1.45 10.02
N ALA A 37 -13.58 1.25 8.78
CA ALA A 37 -14.40 2.20 8.04
C ALA A 37 -15.73 2.47 8.77
N MET A 38 -16.36 1.42 9.32
CA MET A 38 -17.54 1.55 10.18
C MET A 38 -17.25 2.36 11.45
N GLN A 39 -16.12 2.12 12.12
CA GLN A 39 -15.71 2.93 13.28
C GLN A 39 -15.46 4.40 12.93
N LEU A 40 -14.96 4.66 11.71
CA LEU A 40 -14.72 6.01 11.18
C LEU A 40 -15.97 6.64 10.55
N SER A 41 -17.13 5.96 10.59
CA SER A 41 -18.38 6.39 9.94
C SER A 41 -18.22 6.70 8.44
N LEU A 42 -17.29 6.03 7.78
CA LEU A 42 -17.04 6.18 6.34
C LEU A 42 -17.86 5.15 5.55
N PRO A 43 -18.45 5.54 4.40
CA PRO A 43 -19.19 4.62 3.58
C PRO A 43 -18.25 3.52 3.05
N PRO A 44 -18.61 2.22 3.18
CA PRO A 44 -17.75 1.09 2.82
C PRO A 44 -17.78 0.83 1.31
N THR A 45 -17.42 1.84 0.51
CA THR A 45 -17.18 1.68 -0.92
C THR A 45 -15.78 1.12 -1.17
N LYS A 46 -15.58 0.33 -2.23
CA LYS A 46 -14.27 -0.24 -2.57
C LYS A 46 -13.16 0.82 -2.64
N THR A 47 -13.47 1.98 -3.22
CA THR A 47 -12.56 3.12 -3.31
C THR A 47 -12.17 3.68 -1.95
N ASN A 48 -13.12 3.84 -1.03
CA ASN A 48 -12.84 4.35 0.31
C ASN A 48 -12.05 3.34 1.14
N LEU A 49 -12.40 2.05 1.07
CA LEU A 49 -11.68 1.00 1.78
C LEU A 49 -10.22 0.92 1.31
N LEU A 50 -10.00 0.96 0.00
CA LEU A 50 -8.64 0.95 -0.57
C LEU A 50 -7.86 2.20 -0.15
N SER A 51 -8.47 3.38 -0.20
CA SER A 51 -7.81 4.63 0.20
C SER A 51 -7.49 4.66 1.71
N LEU A 52 -8.39 4.12 2.55
CA LEU A 52 -8.16 3.94 3.99
C LEU A 52 -7.00 2.99 4.26
N TYR A 53 -6.95 1.88 3.52
CA TYR A 53 -5.88 0.90 3.58
C TYR A 53 -4.54 1.51 3.20
N GLN A 54 -4.45 2.13 2.01
CA GLN A 54 -3.25 2.81 1.51
C GLN A 54 -2.74 3.87 2.49
N ARG A 55 -3.64 4.69 3.05
CA ARG A 55 -3.27 5.69 4.05
C ARG A 55 -2.69 5.06 5.31
N ARG A 56 -3.22 3.90 5.73
CA ARG A 56 -2.71 3.14 6.88
C ARG A 56 -1.36 2.51 6.57
N VAL A 57 -1.18 1.92 5.38
CA VAL A 57 0.08 1.36 4.91
C VAL A 57 1.14 2.46 4.90
N ARG A 58 0.87 3.59 4.24
CA ARG A 58 1.79 4.73 4.18
C ARG A 58 2.18 5.28 5.55
N SER A 59 1.26 5.28 6.51
CA SER A 59 1.55 5.75 7.87
C SER A 59 2.40 4.77 8.70
N ASN A 60 2.42 3.48 8.35
CA ASN A 60 3.12 2.44 9.10
C ASN A 60 4.33 1.86 8.36
N LEU A 61 4.51 2.20 7.09
CA LEU A 61 5.62 1.73 6.27
C LEU A 61 6.81 2.68 6.45
N HIS A 62 7.89 2.17 7.05
CA HIS A 62 9.16 2.87 7.15
C HIS A 62 10.23 2.10 6.37
N VAL A 63 10.77 2.73 5.33
CA VAL A 63 11.72 2.09 4.40
C VAL A 63 13.08 2.75 4.58
N VAL A 64 14.12 1.94 4.79
CA VAL A 64 15.51 2.40 4.84
C VAL A 64 16.25 1.73 3.68
N VAL A 65 16.70 2.52 2.72
CA VAL A 65 17.49 2.05 1.58
C VAL A 65 18.94 2.48 1.80
N VAL A 66 19.87 1.52 1.72
CA VAL A 66 21.30 1.78 1.75
C VAL A 66 21.85 1.48 0.37
N MET A 67 22.41 2.51 -0.27
CA MET A 67 23.08 2.38 -1.57
C MET A 67 24.57 2.64 -1.38
N SER A 68 25.40 1.83 -2.04
CA SER A 68 26.83 2.14 -2.17
C SER A 68 26.98 3.30 -3.17
N PRO A 69 27.76 4.35 -2.87
CA PRO A 69 28.03 5.44 -3.80
C PRO A 69 28.88 4.99 -5.01
N ILE A 70 29.42 3.78 -4.95
CA ILE A 70 30.14 3.12 -6.04
C ILE A 70 29.12 2.24 -6.75
N GLY A 71 28.44 2.78 -7.76
CA GLY A 71 27.57 2.02 -8.66
C GLY A 71 28.36 1.55 -9.88
N GLU A 72 28.11 0.33 -10.35
CA GLU A 72 28.27 -0.01 -11.78
C GLU A 72 27.08 0.54 -12.57
#